data_AF-A0A4V2NLS4-F1
#
_entry.id   AF-A0A4V2NLS4-F1
#
_cell.length_a   1.000
_cell.length_b   1.000
_cell.length_c   1.000
_cell.angle_alpha   90.00
_cell.angle_beta   90.00
_cell.angle_gamma   90.00
#
_symmetry.space_group_name_H-M   'P 1'
#
loop_
_entity.id
_entity.type
_entity.pdbx_description
1 polymer ?
#
loop_
_entity_poly.entity_id
_entity_poly.type
_entity_poly.pdbx_seq_one_letter_code
_entity_poly.pdbx_strand_id
1 'polypeptide(L)' 'MAKSHAELNEMLDALDQFIPGLVQSKPNPRDFWATFTKLADAVQENAAPEDHGWICERLDAIQVRHHLVPPADQI' A
#
# COMPACT_ATOMS: atom_id res chain seq x y z
N MET A 1 16.85 9.31 7.00
CA MET A 1 17.61 8.17 6.43
C MET A 1 16.59 7.21 5.87
N ALA A 2 16.85 6.61 4.70
CA ALA A 2 15.96 5.58 4.19
C ALA A 2 15.91 4.40 5.16
N LYS A 3 14.72 3.84 5.35
CA LYS A 3 14.51 2.65 6.16
C LYS A 3 15.15 1.45 5.49
N SER A 4 15.54 0.47 6.29
CA SER A 4 16.07 -0.78 5.75
C SER A 4 14.98 -1.59 5.06
N HIS A 5 15.38 -2.46 4.12
CA HIS A 5 14.47 -3.37 3.43
C HIS A 5 13.57 -4.17 4.38
N ALA A 6 14.12 -4.63 5.51
CA ALA A 6 13.37 -5.31 6.56
C ALA A 6 12.26 -4.43 7.17
N GLU A 7 12.55 -3.16 7.47
CA GLU A 7 11.56 -2.24 8.04
C GLU A 7 10.46 -1.89 7.03
N LEU A 8 10.83 -1.70 5.75
CA LEU A 8 9.86 -1.48 4.68
C LEU A 8 8.96 -2.70 4.50
N ASN A 9 9.53 -3.91 4.61
CA ASN A 9 8.78 -5.16 4.57
C ASN A 9 7.79 -5.27 5.74
N GLU A 10 8.18 -4.88 6.95
CA GLU A 10 7.27 -4.83 8.10
C GLU A 10 6.14 -3.80 7.89
N MET A 11 6.44 -2.63 7.32
CA MET A 11 5.40 -1.64 7.00
C MET A 11 4.42 -2.15 5.94
N LEU A 12 4.90 -2.86 4.93
CA LEU A 12 4.07 -3.48 3.89
C LEU A 12 3.24 -4.66 4.43
N ASP A 13 3.79 -5.43 5.37
CA ASP A 13 3.06 -6.51 6.05
C ASP A 13 1.95 -5.95 6.95
N ALA A 14 2.25 -4.90 7.70
CA ALA A 14 1.25 -4.17 8.48
C ALA A 14 0.14 -3.59 7.58
N LEU A 15 0.51 -3.08 6.40
CA LEU A 15 -0.46 -2.61 5.40
C LEU A 15 -1.36 -3.76 4.93
N ASP A 16 -0.79 -4.91 4.56
CA ASP A 16 -1.53 -6.13 4.15
C ASP A 16 -2.53 -6.59 5.21
N GLN A 17 -2.12 -6.59 6.49
CA GLN A 17 -2.99 -6.94 7.61
C GLN A 17 -4.10 -5.90 7.87
N PHE A 18 -3.85 -4.63 7.50
CA PHE A 18 -4.81 -3.55 7.70
C PHE A 18 -5.90 -3.50 6.62
N ILE A 19 -5.63 -4.01 5.41
CA ILE A 19 -6.58 -4.04 4.28
C ILE A 19 -7.96 -4.60 4.66
N PRO A 20 -8.10 -5.81 5.23
CA PRO A 20 -9.43 -6.38 5.52
C PRO A 20 -10.21 -5.58 6.57
N GLY A 21 -9.52 -4.92 7.51
CA GLY A 21 -10.16 -4.00 8.47
C GLY A 21 -10.59 -2.69 7.82
N LEU A 22 -9.79 -2.19 6.88
CA LEU A 22 -10.07 -0.98 6.12
C LEU A 22 -11.26 -1.17 5.17
N VAL A 23 -11.35 -2.31 4.47
CA VAL A 23 -12.49 -2.65 3.60
C VAL A 23 -13.80 -2.69 4.40
N GLN A 24 -13.77 -3.24 5.62
CA GLN A 24 -14.94 -3.28 6.49
C GLN A 24 -15.31 -1.90 7.07
N SER A 25 -14.31 -1.10 7.43
CA SER A 25 -14.52 0.22 8.03
C SER A 25 -14.89 1.30 7.01
N LYS A 26 -14.47 1.13 5.75
CA LYS A 26 -14.64 2.10 4.67
C LYS A 26 -15.23 1.42 3.43
N PRO A 27 -16.55 1.19 3.40
CA PRO A 27 -17.22 0.59 2.24
C PRO A 27 -17.18 1.50 1.01
N ASN A 28 -16.91 2.80 1.18
CA ASN A 28 -16.70 3.71 0.07
C ASN A 28 -15.30 3.49 -0.53
N PRO A 29 -15.19 3.04 -1.80
CA PRO A 29 -13.90 2.80 -2.44
C PRO A 29 -13.02 4.06 -2.45
N ARG A 30 -13.59 5.27 -2.58
CA ARG A 30 -12.80 6.51 -2.56
C ARG A 30 -12.07 6.73 -1.23
N ASP A 31 -12.74 6.49 -0.10
CA ASP A 31 -12.17 6.63 1.23
C ASP A 31 -11.16 5.51 1.55
N PHE A 32 -11.41 4.30 1.04
CA PHE A 32 -10.47 3.18 1.08
C PHE A 32 -9.17 3.55 0.33
N TRP A 33 -9.27 3.92 -0.94
CA TRP A 33 -8.12 4.23 -1.79
C TRP A 33 -7.35 5.45 -1.28
N ALA A 34 -8.03 6.51 -0.82
CA ALA A 34 -7.35 7.65 -0.21
C ALA A 34 -6.49 7.26 1.01
N THR A 35 -6.94 6.26 1.79
CA THR A 35 -6.17 5.75 2.93
C THR A 35 -5.02 4.85 2.48
N PHE A 36 -5.29 3.95 1.54
CA PHE A 36 -4.30 3.05 0.96
C PHE A 36 -3.15 3.83 0.32
N THR A 37 -3.46 4.81 -0.55
CA THR A 37 -2.47 5.67 -1.19
C THR A 37 -1.64 6.42 -0.16
N LYS A 38 -2.25 6.96 0.90
CA LYS A 38 -1.51 7.64 1.96
C LYS A 38 -0.53 6.71 2.69
N LEU A 39 -0.89 5.45 2.90
CA LEU A 39 -0.01 4.46 3.52
C LEU A 39 1.12 4.03 2.57
N ALA A 40 0.80 3.82 1.29
CA ALA A 40 1.76 3.49 0.24
C ALA A 40 2.80 4.61 0.06
N ASP A 41 2.33 5.87 0.00
CA ASP A 41 3.17 7.06 -0.12
C ASP A 41 4.12 7.17 1.08
N ALA A 42 3.62 6.96 2.30
CA ALA A 42 4.46 6.95 3.49
C ALA A 42 5.55 5.86 3.44
N VAL A 43 5.27 4.68 2.88
CA VAL A 43 6.30 3.64 2.68
C VAL A 43 7.33 4.09 1.66
N GLN A 44 6.90 4.67 0.54
CA GLN A 44 7.79 5.16 -0.53
C GLN A 44 8.65 6.34 -0.08
N GLU A 45 8.10 7.28 0.71
CA GLU A 45 8.83 8.40 1.31
C GLU A 45 9.93 7.94 2.27
N ASN A 46 9.71 6.80 2.94
CA ASN A 46 10.69 6.21 3.85
C ASN A 46 11.69 5.29 3.14
N ALA A 47 11.50 5.01 1.85
CA ALA A 47 12.33 4.10 1.09
C ALA A 47 13.42 4.81 0.31
N ALA A 48 14.53 4.10 0.07
CA ALA A 48 15.53 4.56 -0.88
C ALA A 48 14.97 4.48 -2.31
N PRO A 49 15.40 5.35 -3.23
CA PRO A 49 14.92 5.33 -4.62
C PRO A 49 15.19 4.00 -5.34
N GLU A 50 16.18 3.23 -4.90
CA GLU A 50 16.44 1.87 -5.39
C GLU A 50 15.36 0.84 -4.98
N ASP A 51 14.72 1.04 -3.82
CA ASP A 51 13.66 0.16 -3.30
C ASP A 51 12.27 0.53 -3.83
N HIS A 52 12.12 1.67 -4.50
CA HIS A 52 10.81 2.14 -5.01
C HIS A 52 10.19 1.13 -5.97
N GLY A 53 11.00 0.51 -6.85
CA GLY A 53 10.52 -0.55 -7.75
C GLY A 53 9.98 -1.76 -6.98
N TRP A 54 10.75 -2.22 -6.00
CA TRP A 54 10.36 -3.35 -5.16
C TRP A 54 9.09 -3.07 -4.34
N ILE A 55 8.94 -1.86 -3.79
CA ILE A 55 7.74 -1.45 -3.06
C ILE A 55 6.51 -1.46 -3.97
N CYS A 56 6.64 -0.92 -5.19
CA CYS A 56 5.54 -0.96 -6.16
C CYS A 56 5.11 -2.39 -6.47
N GLU A 57 6.04 -3.32 -6.71
CA GLU A 57 5.73 -4.74 -6.94
C GLU A 57 5.03 -5.38 -5.73
N ARG A 58 5.50 -5.06 -4.52
CA ARG A 58 4.91 -5.56 -3.26
C ARG A 58 3.49 -5.02 -3.05
N LEU A 59 3.27 -3.73 -3.32
CA LEU A 59 1.96 -3.09 -3.22
C LEU A 59 0.98 -3.65 -4.25
N ASP A 60 1.44 -3.95 -5.47
CA ASP A 60 0.63 -4.61 -6.49
C ASP A 60 0.23 -6.02 -6.06
N ALA A 61 1.18 -6.80 -5.53
CA ALA A 61 0.90 -8.13 -4.98
C ALA A 61 -0.14 -8.11 -3.84
N ILE A 62 -0.09 -7.11 -2.95
CA ILE A 62 -1.09 -6.91 -1.90
C ILE A 62 -2.46 -6.61 -2.52
N GLN A 63 -2.53 -5.71 -3.51
CA GLN A 63 -3.78 -5.40 -4.20
C GLN A 63 -4.40 -6.64 -4.85
N VAL A 64 -3.61 -7.42 -5.58
CA VAL A 64 -4.07 -8.68 -6.20
C VAL A 64 -4.55 -9.68 -5.15
N ARG A 65 -3.80 -9.86 -4.06
CA ARG A 65 -4.14 -10.80 -2.97
C ARG A 65 -5.47 -10.47 -2.31
N HIS A 66 -5.76 -9.19 -2.11
CA HIS A 66 -7.01 -8.74 -1.50
C HIS A 66 -8.11 -8.43 -2.53
N HIS A 67 -7.89 -8.78 -3.80
CA HIS A 67 -8.83 -8.51 -4.90
C HIS A 67 -9.24 -7.03 -5.00
N LEU A 68 -8.31 -6.13 -4.67
CA LEU A 68 -8.52 -4.70 -4.77
C LEU A 68 -8.38 -4.28 -6.23
N VAL A 69 -9.47 -3.82 -6.82
CA VAL A 69 -9.45 -3.25 -8.17
C VAL A 69 -9.31 -1.73 -8.03
N PRO A 70 -8.18 -1.12 -8.47
CA PRO A 70 -8.06 0.33 -8.48
C PRO A 70 -9.19 0.91 -9.33
N PRO A 71 -9.87 1.97 -8.88
CA PRO A 71 -10.94 2.58 -9.66
C PRO A 71 -10.31 3.09 -10.95
N ALA A 72 -10.78 2.57 -12.09
CA ALA A 72 -10.31 2.94 -13.43
C ALA A 72 -10.54 4.43 -13.78
N ASP A 73 -11.02 5.24 -12.84
CA ASP A 73 -11.49 6.62 -12.99
C ASP A 73 -10.47 7.66 -12.47
N GLN A 74 -9.18 7.32 -12.43
CA GLN A 74 -8.10 8.26 -12.09
C GLN A 74 -7.06 8.45 -13.22
N ILE A 75 -7.45 8.17 -14.46
CA ILE A 75 -6.67 8.53 -15.66
C ILE A 75 -7.22 9.81 -16.28
#